data_AF-A0A0L0S168-F1
#
_entry.id   AF-A0A0L0S168-F1
#
_cell.length_a   1.000
_cell.length_b   1.000
_cell.length_c   1.000
_cell.angle_alpha   90.00
_cell.angle_beta   90.00
_cell.angle_gamma   90.00
#
_symmetry.space_group_name_H-M   'P 1'
#
loop_
_entity.id
_entity.type
_entity.pdbx_description
1 polymer ?
#
loop_
_entity_poly.entity_id
_entity_poly.type
_entity_poly.pdbx_seq_one_letter_code
_entity_poly.pdbx_strand_id
1 'polypeptide(L)'
;MPQGRPEPSNGTAAVTSASTDATGFKYRLVDLIRQCNNVPASISSWIADKNAAILAAAAPGTNPPLFAFWQIDGVRVGLLTPNVAALVAEERKYFDHPKPDVFELRVPEGAADVVAARTAWIAEMVARWRAEDRFPALRGWRNELYSVYGKGGAVALAVERAASGLLGLRTYGCHLTGYTLPKGASHPHKDLKVWIARRSLTKPTFPGLLDNMAAGGLTHGQNPIECIVRECEEEASIPIEVAQARVVPAGLVSYCMRQDHLPSLGGCIGAETQFVFDLRLDEDFAPAINDGEVHGFTLMRVDEVVVAMRRGEFKPNCAVVMIDFLLRHGYITPDTEPDYVEILHGSHRPLEWEFPGPSSFAHTLQTKGSQ
;
A
#
# COMPACT_ATOMS: atom_id res chain seq x y z
N MET A 1 -15.89 -34.79 33.38
CA MET A 1 -14.44 -35.01 33.20
C MET A 1 -14.24 -36.34 32.52
N PRO A 2 -13.26 -36.50 31.62
CA PRO A 2 -12.47 -35.46 30.93
C PRO A 2 -13.25 -35.01 29.65
N GLN A 3 -12.72 -34.46 28.56
CA GLN A 3 -11.50 -33.66 28.31
C GLN A 3 -11.93 -32.24 27.86
N GLY A 4 -11.00 -31.27 27.83
CA GLY A 4 -11.21 -29.97 27.17
C GLY A 4 -10.59 -29.94 25.77
N ARG A 5 -11.19 -29.18 24.84
CA ARG A 5 -10.53 -28.81 23.58
C ARG A 5 -9.38 -27.83 23.89
N PRO A 6 -8.23 -27.90 23.20
CA PRO A 6 -7.23 -26.84 23.29
C PRO A 6 -7.78 -25.56 22.66
N GLU A 7 -7.58 -24.42 23.33
CA GLU A 7 -7.82 -23.11 22.72
C GLU A 7 -6.79 -22.84 21.61
N PRO A 8 -7.16 -22.13 20.53
CA PRO A 8 -6.20 -21.72 19.52
C PRO A 8 -5.26 -20.67 20.12
N SER A 9 -3.97 -21.00 20.17
CA SER A 9 -2.94 -20.05 20.60
C SER A 9 -2.91 -18.85 19.64
N ASN A 10 -3.16 -17.65 20.18
CA ASN A 10 -2.96 -16.41 19.45
C ASN A 10 -1.47 -16.24 19.12
N GLY A 11 -1.08 -16.67 17.92
CA GLY A 11 0.25 -16.44 17.37
C GLY A 11 0.47 -14.96 17.09
N THR A 12 0.96 -14.22 18.08
CA THR A 12 1.54 -12.89 17.87
C THR A 12 2.65 -13.00 16.84
N ALA A 13 2.39 -12.51 15.62
CA ALA A 13 3.38 -12.46 14.57
C ALA A 13 4.60 -11.66 15.06
N ALA A 14 5.78 -12.28 15.03
CA ALA A 14 7.02 -11.65 15.44
C ALA A 14 7.42 -10.59 14.41
N VAL A 15 6.90 -9.36 14.57
CA VAL A 15 7.55 -8.17 14.03
C VAL A 15 8.99 -8.21 14.52
N THR A 16 9.96 -8.18 13.60
CA THR A 16 11.38 -8.21 13.94
C THR A 16 11.68 -7.14 14.98
N SER A 17 12.04 -7.58 16.18
CA SER A 17 12.30 -6.70 17.31
C SER A 17 13.67 -6.06 17.11
N ALA A 18 13.72 -4.98 16.32
CA ALA A 18 14.85 -4.06 16.39
C ALA A 18 15.00 -3.65 17.86
N SER A 19 16.17 -3.92 18.43
CA SER A 19 16.50 -3.59 19.81
C SER A 19 16.47 -2.07 19.96
N THR A 20 15.80 -1.58 21.01
CA THR A 20 15.86 -0.15 21.35
C THR A 20 17.30 0.26 21.65
N ASP A 21 17.73 1.39 21.08
CA ASP A 21 19.01 1.99 21.39
C ASP A 21 19.05 2.54 22.83
N ALA A 22 20.21 3.03 23.25
CA ALA A 22 20.41 3.60 24.59
C ALA A 22 19.56 4.87 24.87
N THR A 23 18.89 5.44 23.86
CA THR A 23 17.96 6.56 23.98
C THR A 23 16.49 6.13 23.98
N GLY A 24 16.22 4.81 23.88
CA GLY A 24 14.88 4.24 23.86
C GLY A 24 14.19 4.33 22.50
N PHE A 25 14.91 4.67 21.42
CA PHE A 25 14.38 4.66 20.07
C PHE A 25 14.63 3.31 19.39
N LYS A 26 13.67 2.90 18.56
CA LYS A 26 13.72 1.65 17.78
C LYS A 26 14.25 1.86 16.36
N TYR A 27 14.04 3.06 15.82
CA TYR A 27 14.34 3.41 14.42
C TYR A 27 14.91 4.83 14.30
N ARG A 28 15.78 5.03 13.30
CA ARG A 28 16.02 6.34 12.68
C ARG A 28 15.00 6.55 11.57
N LEU A 29 14.84 7.77 11.06
CA LEU A 29 13.84 8.06 10.01
C LEU A 29 14.10 7.26 8.72
N VAL A 30 15.36 7.13 8.29
CA VAL A 30 15.72 6.28 7.13
C VAL A 30 15.40 4.80 7.34
N ASP A 31 15.38 4.30 8.58
CA ASP A 31 15.05 2.90 8.85
C ASP A 31 13.55 2.63 8.66
N LEU A 32 12.69 3.65 8.77
CA LEU A 32 11.26 3.59 8.43
C LEU A 32 11.05 3.57 6.91
N ILE A 33 11.84 4.36 6.17
CA ILE A 33 11.87 4.35 4.70
C ILE A 33 12.31 2.97 4.19
N ARG A 34 13.42 2.44 4.72
CA ARG A 34 13.96 1.10 4.37
C ARG A 34 12.98 -0.02 4.68
N GLN A 35 12.13 0.10 5.71
CA GLN A 35 11.08 -0.90 5.99
C GLN A 35 10.04 -0.99 4.86
N CYS A 36 9.65 0.15 4.27
CA CYS A 36 8.68 0.21 3.16
C CYS A 36 9.34 0.08 1.77
N ASN A 37 10.64 0.28 1.65
CA ASN A 37 11.38 0.21 0.40
C ASN A 37 12.56 -0.78 0.50
N ASN A 38 12.24 -2.04 0.84
CA ASN A 38 13.21 -3.11 1.10
C ASN A 38 13.55 -4.00 -0.12
N VAL A 39 12.95 -3.73 -1.28
CA VAL A 39 13.23 -4.43 -2.55
C VAL A 39 14.39 -3.72 -3.28
N PRO A 40 15.38 -4.42 -3.86
CA PRO A 40 16.43 -3.76 -4.66
C PRO A 40 15.88 -2.96 -5.83
N ALA A 41 16.62 -1.93 -6.28
CA ALA A 41 16.23 -1.07 -7.39
C ALA A 41 16.19 -1.79 -8.76
N SER A 42 16.78 -2.97 -8.88
CA SER A 42 16.64 -3.85 -10.05
C SER A 42 15.94 -5.14 -9.67
N ILE A 43 14.60 -5.10 -9.70
CA ILE A 43 13.77 -6.30 -9.49
C ILE A 43 14.14 -7.42 -10.46
N SER A 44 14.51 -7.10 -11.71
CA SER A 44 14.89 -8.11 -12.71
C SER A 44 16.18 -8.85 -12.34
N SER A 45 17.21 -8.14 -11.86
CA SER A 45 18.45 -8.79 -11.36
C SER A 45 18.15 -9.62 -10.12
N TRP A 46 17.37 -9.05 -9.20
CA TRP A 46 17.01 -9.70 -7.94
C TRP A 46 16.23 -11.01 -8.16
N ILE A 47 15.29 -11.06 -9.11
CA ILE A 47 14.59 -12.29 -9.51
C ILE A 47 15.58 -13.31 -10.11
N ALA A 48 16.49 -12.88 -10.99
CA ALA A 48 17.47 -13.77 -11.59
C ALA A 48 18.35 -14.44 -10.50
N ASP A 49 18.84 -13.68 -9.52
CA ASP A 49 19.63 -14.20 -8.40
C ASP A 49 18.81 -15.16 -7.52
N LYS A 50 17.54 -14.84 -7.23
CA LYS A 50 16.66 -15.72 -6.44
C LYS A 50 16.30 -16.99 -7.17
N ASN A 51 16.00 -16.93 -8.46
CA ASN A 51 15.68 -18.09 -9.27
C ASN A 51 16.91 -18.99 -9.48
N ALA A 52 18.10 -18.42 -9.67
CA ALA A 52 19.35 -19.18 -9.71
C ALA A 52 19.57 -19.96 -8.40
N ALA A 53 19.33 -19.33 -7.24
CA ALA A 53 19.42 -20.01 -5.94
C ALA A 53 18.37 -21.12 -5.76
N ILE A 54 17.13 -20.91 -6.20
CA ILE A 54 16.07 -21.94 -6.17
C ILE A 54 16.45 -23.14 -7.05
N LEU A 55 16.92 -22.88 -8.28
CA LEU A 55 17.34 -23.94 -9.22
C LEU A 55 18.56 -24.71 -8.71
N ALA A 56 19.54 -24.03 -8.09
CA ALA A 56 20.70 -24.68 -7.49
C ALA A 56 20.38 -25.55 -6.26
N ALA A 57 19.28 -25.26 -5.56
CA ALA A 57 18.79 -26.05 -4.43
C ALA A 57 17.80 -27.17 -4.84
N ALA A 58 17.40 -27.23 -6.10
CA ALA A 58 16.41 -28.19 -6.59
C ALA A 58 16.99 -29.59 -6.77
N ALA A 59 16.16 -30.62 -6.57
CA ALA A 59 16.56 -32.00 -6.86
C ALA A 59 16.75 -32.20 -8.38
N PRO A 60 17.75 -32.97 -8.83
CA PRO A 60 17.98 -33.21 -10.25
C PRO A 60 16.74 -33.72 -10.99
N GLY A 61 16.41 -33.10 -12.13
CA GLY A 61 15.23 -33.45 -12.93
C GLY A 61 13.91 -32.87 -12.42
N THR A 62 13.89 -32.14 -11.30
CA THR A 62 12.71 -31.37 -10.88
C THR A 62 12.69 -29.97 -11.50
N ASN A 63 11.50 -29.39 -11.64
CA ASN A 63 11.32 -28.03 -12.16
C ASN A 63 10.54 -27.23 -11.10
N PRO A 64 11.23 -26.61 -10.13
CA PRO A 64 10.59 -25.94 -9.00
C PRO A 64 9.86 -24.66 -9.47
N PRO A 65 8.78 -24.24 -8.78
CA PRO A 65 8.21 -22.92 -9.00
C PRO A 65 9.23 -21.81 -8.72
N LEU A 66 9.20 -20.77 -9.56
CA LEU A 66 10.13 -19.65 -9.54
C LEU A 66 9.42 -18.35 -9.17
N PHE A 67 10.17 -17.32 -8.77
CA PHE A 67 9.65 -15.96 -8.84
C PHE A 67 9.41 -15.61 -10.30
N ALA A 68 8.24 -15.05 -10.60
CA ALA A 68 7.83 -14.83 -11.98
C ALA A 68 7.12 -13.49 -12.14
N PHE A 69 7.43 -12.79 -13.23
CA PHE A 69 6.58 -11.68 -13.66
C PHE A 69 5.30 -12.25 -14.27
N TRP A 70 4.19 -11.54 -14.09
CA TRP A 70 3.04 -11.71 -14.97
C TRP A 70 2.73 -10.42 -15.74
N GLN A 71 2.24 -10.63 -16.96
CA GLN A 71 2.21 -9.62 -18.02
C GLN A 71 0.83 -9.57 -18.68
N ILE A 72 0.50 -8.40 -19.21
CA ILE A 72 -0.68 -8.16 -20.03
C ILE A 72 -0.25 -7.35 -21.26
N ASP A 73 -0.47 -7.90 -22.45
CA ASP A 73 -0.07 -7.33 -23.73
C ASP A 73 1.45 -7.03 -23.78
N GLY A 74 2.25 -7.93 -23.18
CA GLY A 74 3.70 -7.82 -23.04
C GLY A 74 4.20 -6.80 -22.00
N VAL A 75 3.31 -6.21 -21.19
CA VAL A 75 3.66 -5.26 -20.12
C VAL A 75 3.56 -5.94 -18.76
N ARG A 76 4.63 -5.86 -17.94
CA ARG A 76 4.65 -6.40 -16.57
C ARG A 76 3.67 -5.67 -15.69
N VAL A 77 2.73 -6.37 -15.08
CA VAL A 77 1.72 -5.78 -14.18
C VAL A 77 1.91 -6.19 -12.72
N GLY A 78 2.58 -7.32 -12.46
CA GLY A 78 2.89 -7.75 -11.10
C GLY A 78 3.96 -8.83 -11.03
N LEU A 79 4.33 -9.17 -9.79
CA LEU A 79 5.41 -10.11 -9.46
C LEU A 79 4.94 -11.21 -8.49
N LEU A 80 4.90 -12.43 -8.99
CA LEU A 80 4.46 -13.61 -8.26
C LEU A 80 5.62 -14.23 -7.47
N THR A 81 5.33 -14.65 -6.24
CA THR A 81 6.21 -15.56 -5.49
C THR A 81 6.11 -16.98 -6.05
N PRO A 82 7.10 -17.88 -5.79
CA PRO A 82 7.04 -19.29 -6.20
C PRO A 82 5.71 -19.98 -5.88
N ASN A 83 5.14 -19.74 -4.70
CA ASN A 83 3.88 -20.37 -4.27
C ASN A 83 2.67 -19.87 -5.06
N VAL A 84 2.65 -18.58 -5.45
CA VAL A 84 1.56 -18.03 -6.28
C VAL A 84 1.76 -18.42 -7.74
N ALA A 85 3.01 -18.36 -8.25
CA ALA A 85 3.37 -18.79 -9.59
C ALA A 85 3.02 -20.27 -9.84
N ALA A 86 3.16 -21.14 -8.83
CA ALA A 86 2.72 -22.53 -8.90
C ALA A 86 1.21 -22.68 -9.21
N LEU A 87 0.36 -21.88 -8.55
CA LEU A 87 -1.09 -21.96 -8.79
C LEU A 87 -1.52 -21.23 -10.06
N VAL A 88 -0.93 -20.08 -10.38
CA VAL A 88 -1.11 -19.46 -11.71
C VAL A 88 -0.73 -20.44 -12.83
N ALA A 89 0.23 -21.34 -12.58
CA ALA A 89 0.64 -22.33 -13.56
C ALA A 89 -0.37 -23.46 -13.85
N GLU A 90 -1.37 -23.64 -12.98
CA GLU A 90 -2.51 -24.53 -13.18
C GLU A 90 -3.61 -23.83 -14.05
N GLU A 91 -3.63 -22.49 -14.08
CA GLU A 91 -4.68 -21.66 -14.70
C GLU A 91 -4.50 -21.47 -16.23
N ARG A 92 -4.21 -22.57 -16.93
CA ARG A 92 -3.98 -22.62 -18.40
C ARG A 92 -5.15 -22.16 -19.27
N LYS A 93 -6.33 -21.95 -18.67
CA LYS A 93 -7.48 -21.29 -19.29
C LYS A 93 -7.17 -19.81 -19.58
N TYR A 94 -6.44 -19.15 -18.67
CA TYR A 94 -6.19 -17.70 -18.67
C TYR A 94 -4.76 -17.32 -19.03
N PHE A 95 -3.78 -18.16 -18.71
CA PHE A 95 -2.37 -17.82 -18.83
C PHE A 95 -1.61 -18.66 -19.84
N ASP A 96 -0.83 -17.97 -20.69
CA ASP A 96 0.28 -18.56 -21.42
C ASP A 96 1.58 -18.38 -20.64
N HIS A 97 2.50 -19.34 -20.80
CA HIS A 97 3.76 -19.35 -20.06
C HIS A 97 4.92 -19.35 -21.08
N PRO A 98 5.26 -18.20 -21.67
CA PRO A 98 6.35 -18.13 -22.65
C PRO A 98 7.71 -18.50 -22.04
N LYS A 99 7.88 -18.41 -20.71
CA LYS A 99 9.09 -18.78 -19.96
C LYS A 99 8.74 -19.34 -18.57
N PRO A 100 9.66 -20.05 -17.88
CA PRO A 100 9.45 -20.50 -16.50
C PRO A 100 9.19 -19.37 -15.48
N ASP A 101 9.67 -18.16 -15.77
CA ASP A 101 9.59 -16.96 -14.93
C ASP A 101 8.69 -15.85 -15.53
N VAL A 102 7.89 -16.16 -16.55
CA VAL A 102 6.95 -15.22 -17.19
C VAL A 102 5.62 -15.88 -17.50
N PHE A 103 4.55 -15.29 -16.98
CA PHE A 103 3.15 -15.58 -17.34
C PHE A 103 2.57 -14.43 -18.16
N GLU A 104 1.88 -14.72 -19.25
CA GLU A 104 1.15 -13.74 -20.08
C GLU A 104 -0.35 -14.00 -19.94
N LEU A 105 -1.12 -12.98 -19.54
CA LEU A 105 -2.58 -13.07 -19.51
C LEU A 105 -3.11 -13.04 -20.95
N ARG A 106 -3.82 -14.10 -21.32
CA ARG A 106 -4.40 -14.26 -22.66
C ARG A 106 -5.32 -13.10 -23.05
N VAL A 107 -5.43 -12.90 -24.36
CA VAL A 107 -6.46 -12.05 -24.95
C VAL A 107 -7.75 -12.87 -25.03
N PRO A 108 -8.88 -12.40 -24.48
CA PRO A 108 -10.18 -13.01 -24.67
C PRO A 108 -10.68 -12.73 -26.11
N GLU A 109 -10.29 -13.60 -27.05
CA GLU A 109 -10.67 -13.48 -28.46
C GLU A 109 -12.19 -13.39 -28.64
N GLY A 110 -12.64 -12.41 -29.45
CA GLY A 110 -14.07 -12.16 -29.70
C GLY A 110 -14.82 -11.42 -28.59
N ALA A 111 -14.17 -11.06 -27.48
CA ALA A 111 -14.81 -10.22 -26.45
C ALA A 111 -15.05 -8.79 -26.96
N ALA A 112 -16.28 -8.29 -26.78
CA ALA A 112 -16.63 -6.90 -27.07
C ALA A 112 -15.96 -5.90 -26.11
N ASP A 113 -15.71 -6.33 -24.87
CA ASP A 113 -14.92 -5.62 -23.86
C ASP A 113 -13.86 -6.57 -23.29
N VAL A 114 -12.61 -6.34 -23.69
CA VAL A 114 -11.44 -7.12 -23.26
C VAL A 114 -11.10 -6.89 -21.79
N VAL A 115 -11.32 -5.68 -21.27
CA VAL A 115 -11.01 -5.31 -19.88
C VAL A 115 -11.99 -5.96 -18.92
N ALA A 116 -13.29 -5.92 -19.24
CA ALA A 116 -14.32 -6.63 -18.48
C ALA A 116 -14.13 -8.16 -18.53
N ALA A 117 -13.80 -8.72 -19.69
CA ALA A 117 -13.55 -10.16 -19.83
C ALA A 117 -12.31 -10.62 -19.03
N ARG A 118 -11.19 -9.88 -19.10
CA ARG A 118 -9.99 -10.15 -18.28
C ARG A 118 -10.28 -10.01 -16.78
N THR A 119 -11.06 -9.01 -16.38
CA THR A 119 -11.53 -8.81 -14.99
C THR A 119 -12.33 -10.02 -14.51
N ALA A 120 -13.28 -10.51 -15.32
CA ALA A 120 -14.09 -11.68 -14.98
C ALA A 120 -13.25 -12.97 -14.85
N TRP A 121 -12.25 -13.17 -15.72
CA TRP A 121 -11.34 -14.31 -15.65
C TRP A 121 -10.51 -14.33 -14.36
N ILE A 122 -9.89 -13.20 -14.00
CA ILE A 122 -9.13 -13.09 -12.76
C ILE A 122 -10.05 -13.22 -11.54
N ALA A 123 -11.25 -12.64 -11.58
CA ALA A 123 -12.25 -12.79 -10.52
C ALA A 123 -12.67 -14.26 -10.32
N GLU A 124 -12.94 -15.02 -11.39
CA GLU A 124 -13.26 -16.45 -11.32
C GLU A 124 -12.11 -17.25 -10.68
N MET A 125 -10.87 -16.98 -11.08
CA MET A 125 -9.65 -17.59 -10.53
C MET A 125 -9.51 -17.33 -9.02
N VAL A 126 -9.47 -16.07 -8.59
CA VAL A 126 -9.21 -15.74 -7.17
C VAL A 126 -10.40 -16.07 -6.27
N ALA A 127 -11.63 -16.08 -6.79
CA ALA A 127 -12.79 -16.59 -6.07
C ALA A 127 -12.70 -18.10 -5.82
N ARG A 128 -12.18 -18.89 -6.79
CA ARG A 128 -11.93 -20.32 -6.60
C ARG A 128 -10.86 -20.57 -5.55
N TRP A 129 -9.72 -19.87 -5.65
CA TRP A 129 -8.65 -19.96 -4.65
C TRP A 129 -9.11 -19.56 -3.24
N ARG A 130 -10.07 -18.61 -3.12
CA ARG A 130 -10.71 -18.26 -1.85
C ARG A 130 -11.61 -19.38 -1.34
N ALA A 131 -12.45 -19.98 -2.20
CA ALA A 131 -13.35 -21.07 -1.82
C ALA A 131 -12.59 -22.33 -1.37
N GLU A 132 -11.42 -22.57 -1.97
CA GLU A 132 -10.47 -23.63 -1.60
C GLU A 132 -9.50 -23.23 -0.46
N ASP A 133 -9.63 -22.02 0.11
CA ASP A 133 -8.77 -21.46 1.17
C ASP A 133 -7.25 -21.54 0.89
N ARG A 134 -6.84 -21.42 -0.38
CA ARG A 134 -5.43 -21.60 -0.83
C ARG A 134 -4.48 -20.54 -0.27
N PHE A 135 -4.99 -19.35 0.04
CA PHE A 135 -4.20 -18.23 0.56
C PHE A 135 -4.95 -17.50 1.69
N PRO A 136 -4.36 -17.36 2.90
CA PRO A 136 -4.99 -16.63 4.00
C PRO A 136 -5.34 -15.17 3.68
N ALA A 137 -4.62 -14.51 2.77
CA ALA A 137 -4.94 -13.15 2.33
C ALA A 137 -6.36 -13.01 1.73
N LEU A 138 -6.83 -14.04 1.01
CA LEU A 138 -8.16 -14.04 0.36
C LEU A 138 -9.32 -14.12 1.35
N ARG A 139 -9.05 -14.42 2.63
CA ARG A 139 -10.05 -14.33 3.71
C ARG A 139 -10.44 -12.88 4.00
N GLY A 140 -9.55 -11.93 3.76
CA GLY A 140 -9.77 -10.48 3.92
C GLY A 140 -10.50 -9.82 2.74
N TRP A 141 -11.45 -10.54 2.13
CA TRP A 141 -12.24 -10.10 0.98
C TRP A 141 -13.18 -8.94 1.34
N ARG A 142 -13.24 -7.91 0.49
CA ARG A 142 -13.98 -6.67 0.74
C ARG A 142 -15.06 -6.36 -0.30
N ASN A 143 -15.08 -7.04 -1.44
CA ASN A 143 -15.87 -6.68 -2.62
C ASN A 143 -15.46 -5.29 -3.15
N GLU A 144 -14.15 -5.06 -3.16
CA GLU A 144 -13.53 -3.77 -3.45
C GLU A 144 -12.49 -4.01 -4.54
N LEU A 145 -12.77 -3.51 -5.74
CA LEU A 145 -11.89 -3.71 -6.89
C LEU A 145 -10.83 -2.60 -6.94
N TYR A 146 -9.58 -2.98 -7.24
CA TYR A 146 -8.48 -2.08 -7.58
C TYR A 146 -8.18 -2.17 -9.09
N SER A 147 -7.87 -1.03 -9.72
CA SER A 147 -7.41 -0.99 -11.11
C SER A 147 -6.01 -1.60 -11.27
N VAL A 148 -5.83 -2.44 -12.28
CA VAL A 148 -4.52 -2.83 -12.80
C VAL A 148 -4.27 -2.07 -14.09
N TYR A 149 -3.21 -1.28 -14.12
CA TYR A 149 -2.81 -0.52 -15.30
C TYR A 149 -1.91 -1.38 -16.21
N GLY A 150 -1.92 -1.08 -17.50
CA GLY A 150 -1.14 -1.78 -18.52
C GLY A 150 -0.45 -0.82 -19.48
N LYS A 151 -0.38 -1.22 -20.75
CA LYS A 151 0.27 -0.43 -21.81
C LYS A 151 -0.31 0.99 -21.90
N GLY A 152 0.57 1.99 -21.91
CA GLY A 152 0.18 3.42 -21.98
C GLY A 152 -0.55 3.94 -20.75
N GLY A 153 -0.54 3.21 -19.62
CA GLY A 153 -1.20 3.60 -18.38
C GLY A 153 -2.73 3.55 -18.42
N ALA A 154 -3.31 2.85 -19.39
CA ALA A 154 -4.73 2.51 -19.41
C ALA A 154 -5.04 1.36 -18.44
N VAL A 155 -6.28 1.27 -17.96
CA VAL A 155 -6.74 0.11 -17.17
C VAL A 155 -6.78 -1.13 -18.07
N ALA A 156 -6.10 -2.20 -17.64
CA ALA A 156 -6.03 -3.48 -18.34
C ALA A 156 -7.04 -4.50 -17.80
N LEU A 157 -7.33 -4.44 -16.49
CA LEU A 157 -8.37 -5.19 -15.77
C LEU A 157 -8.53 -4.61 -14.35
N ALA A 158 -9.51 -5.10 -13.59
CA ALA A 158 -9.64 -4.84 -12.16
C ALA A 158 -9.51 -6.15 -11.34
N VAL A 159 -9.04 -6.04 -10.09
CA VAL A 159 -8.83 -7.17 -9.17
C VAL A 159 -9.35 -6.83 -7.78
N GLU A 160 -9.99 -7.79 -7.11
CA GLU A 160 -10.35 -7.68 -5.69
C GLU A 160 -9.12 -7.34 -4.82
N ARG A 161 -9.27 -6.34 -3.95
CA ARG A 161 -8.23 -5.81 -3.05
C ARG A 161 -7.50 -6.90 -2.25
N ALA A 162 -8.21 -7.93 -1.80
CA ALA A 162 -7.63 -9.06 -1.07
C ALA A 162 -6.63 -9.91 -1.87
N ALA A 163 -6.73 -9.93 -3.21
CA ALA A 163 -5.83 -10.66 -4.10
C ALA A 163 -4.66 -9.81 -4.62
N SER A 164 -4.72 -8.48 -4.49
CA SER A 164 -3.74 -7.56 -5.10
C SER A 164 -2.28 -7.84 -4.69
N GLY A 165 -2.03 -8.04 -3.39
CA GLY A 165 -0.71 -8.38 -2.86
C GLY A 165 -0.20 -9.76 -3.29
N LEU A 166 -1.08 -10.77 -3.42
CA LEU A 166 -0.70 -12.11 -3.89
C LEU A 166 -0.21 -12.08 -5.34
N LEU A 167 -0.91 -11.30 -6.19
CA LEU A 167 -0.54 -11.10 -7.58
C LEU A 167 0.61 -10.07 -7.74
N GLY A 168 1.17 -9.56 -6.64
CA GLY A 168 2.28 -8.60 -6.62
C GLY A 168 2.00 -7.34 -7.44
N LEU A 169 0.75 -6.88 -7.47
CA LEU A 169 0.30 -5.75 -8.27
C LEU A 169 0.73 -4.41 -7.65
N ARG A 170 0.97 -3.40 -8.49
CA ARG A 170 1.08 -2.01 -8.02
C ARG A 170 -0.30 -1.52 -7.56
N THR A 171 -0.41 -1.13 -6.30
CA THR A 171 -1.65 -0.63 -5.70
C THR A 171 -1.58 0.87 -5.41
N TYR A 172 -2.75 1.47 -5.23
CA TYR A 172 -2.90 2.92 -5.05
C TYR A 172 -3.76 3.20 -3.82
N GLY A 173 -3.47 4.31 -3.15
CA GLY A 173 -4.24 4.82 -2.02
C GLY A 173 -4.11 6.33 -1.90
N CYS A 174 -4.86 6.91 -0.98
CA CYS A 174 -4.89 8.34 -0.72
C CYS A 174 -4.73 8.58 0.77
N HIS A 175 -3.86 9.51 1.17
CA HIS A 175 -3.57 9.81 2.58
C HIS A 175 -3.67 11.31 2.84
N LEU A 176 -4.34 11.68 3.94
CA LEU A 176 -4.48 13.07 4.40
C LEU A 176 -3.61 13.35 5.62
N THR A 177 -2.74 14.35 5.51
CA THR A 177 -2.14 15.00 6.69
C THR A 177 -2.96 16.23 7.08
N GLY A 178 -3.84 16.06 8.06
CA GLY A 178 -4.58 17.15 8.65
C GLY A 178 -3.75 17.86 9.72
N TYR A 179 -3.72 19.19 9.66
CA TYR A 179 -2.85 19.96 10.54
C TYR A 179 -3.42 21.32 10.95
N THR A 180 -3.02 21.79 12.11
CA THR A 180 -3.46 23.05 12.69
C THR A 180 -2.27 23.97 12.91
N LEU A 181 -2.47 25.27 12.66
CA LEU A 181 -1.51 26.32 13.04
C LEU A 181 -2.08 27.09 14.24
N PRO A 182 -1.49 26.96 15.45
CA PRO A 182 -2.00 27.63 16.65
C PRO A 182 -2.03 29.17 16.53
N LYS A 183 -2.95 29.81 17.24
CA LYS A 183 -2.99 31.28 17.35
C LYS A 183 -1.71 31.76 18.04
N GLY A 184 -1.08 32.78 17.46
CA GLY A 184 0.21 33.29 17.94
C GLY A 184 1.42 32.48 17.46
N ALA A 185 1.25 31.50 16.55
CA ALA A 185 2.36 30.85 15.85
C ALA A 185 3.30 31.91 15.25
N SER A 186 4.57 31.85 15.64
CA SER A 186 5.64 32.72 15.17
C SER A 186 6.10 32.39 13.75
N HIS A 187 5.95 31.12 13.34
CA HIS A 187 6.34 30.66 12.01
C HIS A 187 5.45 29.49 11.53
N PRO A 188 4.90 29.54 10.29
CA PRO A 188 3.98 28.53 9.77
C PRO A 188 4.61 27.13 9.60
N HIS A 189 5.93 27.04 9.69
CA HIS A 189 6.72 25.81 9.59
C HIS A 189 7.56 25.51 10.85
N LYS A 190 7.18 26.05 12.02
CA LYS A 190 7.82 25.68 13.31
C LYS A 190 6.81 25.35 14.40
N ASP A 191 5.71 26.08 14.47
CA ASP A 191 4.71 25.97 15.53
C ASP A 191 3.50 25.08 15.16
N LEU A 192 3.59 24.39 14.02
CA LEU A 192 2.57 23.47 13.50
C LEU A 192 2.29 22.31 14.48
N LYS A 193 1.01 21.91 14.55
CA LYS A 193 0.56 20.66 15.18
C LYS A 193 -0.18 19.79 14.17
N VAL A 194 -0.04 18.49 14.27
CA VAL A 194 -0.59 17.50 13.32
C VAL A 194 -1.64 16.65 14.02
N TRP A 195 -2.78 16.43 13.37
CA TRP A 195 -3.78 15.47 13.84
C TRP A 195 -3.37 14.06 13.41
N ILE A 196 -3.10 13.21 14.40
CA ILE A 196 -2.70 11.82 14.22
C ILE A 196 -3.87 10.93 14.64
N ALA A 197 -4.33 10.06 13.74
CA ALA A 197 -5.31 9.03 14.08
C ALA A 197 -4.61 7.85 14.77
N ARG A 198 -5.33 7.15 15.65
CA ARG A 198 -4.97 5.82 16.11
C ARG A 198 -5.90 4.81 15.48
N ARG A 199 -5.36 3.79 14.80
CA ARG A 199 -6.13 2.75 14.12
C ARG A 199 -6.97 1.96 15.12
N SER A 200 -8.19 1.60 14.73
CA SER A 200 -9.07 0.74 15.54
C SER A 200 -8.37 -0.55 15.94
N LEU A 201 -8.60 -0.98 17.19
CA LEU A 201 -8.00 -2.19 17.76
C LEU A 201 -8.48 -3.48 17.09
N THR A 202 -9.56 -3.40 16.31
CA THR A 202 -10.15 -4.52 15.55
C THR A 202 -9.68 -4.57 14.08
N LYS A 203 -8.89 -3.59 13.59
CA LYS A 203 -8.36 -3.63 12.21
C LYS A 203 -7.54 -4.90 11.99
N PRO A 204 -7.74 -5.63 10.88
CA PRO A 204 -7.04 -6.91 10.61
C PRO A 204 -5.53 -6.74 10.37
N THR A 205 -5.08 -5.52 10.07
CA THR A 205 -3.66 -5.17 9.91
C THR A 205 -3.33 -3.93 10.73
N PHE A 206 -2.22 -3.99 11.46
CA PHE A 206 -1.70 -2.91 12.29
C PHE A 206 -2.73 -2.29 13.28
N PRO A 207 -3.46 -3.09 14.08
CA PRO A 207 -4.41 -2.55 15.07
C PRO A 207 -3.68 -1.69 16.10
N GLY A 208 -4.29 -0.56 16.50
CA GLY A 208 -3.77 0.32 17.55
C GLY A 208 -2.53 1.16 17.22
N LEU A 209 -1.88 0.96 16.08
CA LEU A 209 -0.79 1.83 15.61
C LEU A 209 -1.33 3.21 15.19
N LEU A 210 -0.44 4.20 15.12
CA LEU A 210 -0.72 5.54 14.63
C LEU A 210 -0.81 5.54 13.09
N ASP A 211 -1.71 6.37 12.56
CA ASP A 211 -1.98 6.53 11.12
C ASP A 211 -1.94 8.03 10.73
N ASN A 212 -2.17 8.32 9.45
CA ASN A 212 -2.47 9.69 9.02
C ASN A 212 -3.90 10.07 9.47
N MET A 213 -4.37 11.29 9.19
CA MET A 213 -5.67 11.74 9.72
C MET A 213 -6.85 10.99 9.07
N ALA A 214 -6.76 10.76 7.76
CA ALA A 214 -7.67 9.90 7.00
C ALA A 214 -6.86 9.20 5.90
N ALA A 215 -7.10 7.90 5.62
CA ALA A 215 -6.32 7.16 4.63
C ALA A 215 -7.06 5.98 3.97
N GLY A 216 -7.31 6.12 2.67
CA GLY A 216 -8.10 5.19 1.86
C GLY A 216 -7.34 4.36 0.83
N GLY A 217 -7.96 3.23 0.45
CA GLY A 217 -7.61 2.52 -0.79
C GLY A 217 -8.21 3.23 -2.00
N LEU A 218 -7.47 3.33 -3.11
CA LEU A 218 -8.01 3.94 -4.33
C LEU A 218 -8.76 2.87 -5.15
N THR A 219 -10.08 2.90 -5.05
CA THR A 219 -10.96 1.93 -5.71
C THR A 219 -10.99 2.12 -7.24
N HIS A 220 -11.33 1.05 -7.96
CA HIS A 220 -11.42 1.06 -9.41
C HIS A 220 -12.45 2.10 -9.91
N GLY A 221 -12.01 2.99 -10.80
CA GLY A 221 -12.84 4.06 -11.37
C GLY A 221 -12.99 5.31 -10.49
N GLN A 222 -12.41 5.34 -9.28
CA GLN A 222 -12.45 6.49 -8.37
C GLN A 222 -11.27 7.45 -8.63
N ASN A 223 -11.51 8.75 -8.54
CA ASN A 223 -10.42 9.73 -8.56
C ASN A 223 -9.74 9.86 -7.19
N PRO A 224 -8.43 10.17 -7.11
CA PRO A 224 -7.74 10.37 -5.84
C PRO A 224 -8.40 11.43 -4.92
N ILE A 225 -8.89 12.54 -5.49
CA ILE A 225 -9.57 13.59 -4.71
C ILE A 225 -10.95 13.13 -4.19
N GLU A 226 -11.69 12.32 -4.96
CA GLU A 226 -12.97 11.75 -4.51
C GLU A 226 -12.78 10.68 -3.44
N CYS A 227 -11.69 9.91 -3.55
CA CYS A 227 -11.28 8.98 -2.51
C CYS A 227 -11.02 9.74 -1.21
N ILE A 228 -10.10 10.71 -1.19
CA ILE A 228 -9.72 11.34 0.07
C ILE A 228 -10.85 12.18 0.69
N VAL A 229 -11.70 12.83 -0.12
CA VAL A 229 -12.88 13.57 0.38
C VAL A 229 -13.87 12.64 1.09
N ARG A 230 -14.08 11.41 0.61
CA ARG A 230 -14.92 10.41 1.30
C ARG A 230 -14.27 9.96 2.60
N GLU A 231 -12.99 9.58 2.57
CA GLU A 231 -12.26 9.12 3.77
C GLU A 231 -12.21 10.20 4.87
N CYS A 232 -12.20 11.50 4.50
CA CYS A 232 -12.32 12.62 5.43
C CYS A 232 -13.62 12.59 6.26
N GLU A 233 -14.74 12.20 5.64
CA GLU A 233 -16.04 12.05 6.31
C GLU A 233 -16.09 10.73 7.11
N GLU A 234 -15.72 9.62 6.48
CA GLU A 234 -15.83 8.26 7.03
C GLU A 234 -14.92 8.03 8.25
N GLU A 235 -13.63 8.41 8.20
CA GLU A 235 -12.70 8.17 9.31
C GLU A 235 -12.70 9.33 10.34
N ALA A 236 -12.93 10.58 9.92
CA ALA A 236 -12.62 11.79 10.72
C ALA A 236 -13.76 12.81 10.91
N SER A 237 -14.97 12.55 10.40
CA SER A 237 -16.14 13.45 10.48
C SER A 237 -15.92 14.86 9.93
N ILE A 238 -15.00 15.03 8.97
CA ILE A 238 -14.84 16.29 8.25
C ILE A 238 -15.97 16.34 7.18
N PRO A 239 -16.82 17.38 7.16
CA PRO A 239 -17.88 17.48 6.16
C PRO A 239 -17.32 17.50 4.73
N ILE A 240 -18.00 16.82 3.81
CA ILE A 240 -17.60 16.69 2.40
C ILE A 240 -17.32 18.05 1.77
N GLU A 241 -18.15 19.06 2.01
CA GLU A 241 -18.01 20.41 1.45
C GLU A 241 -16.74 21.11 1.97
N VAL A 242 -16.38 20.88 3.23
CA VAL A 242 -15.17 21.40 3.86
C VAL A 242 -13.93 20.72 3.27
N ALA A 243 -13.98 19.40 3.10
CA ALA A 243 -12.90 18.64 2.47
C ALA A 243 -12.69 19.07 1.00
N GLN A 244 -13.76 19.10 0.20
CA GLN A 244 -13.73 19.52 -1.21
C GLN A 244 -13.16 20.93 -1.41
N ALA A 245 -13.48 21.87 -0.51
CA ALA A 245 -13.03 23.25 -0.62
C ALA A 245 -11.60 23.52 -0.12
N ARG A 246 -11.05 22.67 0.75
CA ARG A 246 -9.81 22.97 1.51
C ARG A 246 -8.69 21.93 1.38
N VAL A 247 -8.97 20.71 0.91
CA VAL A 247 -7.94 19.68 0.72
C VAL A 247 -7.03 20.06 -0.46
N VAL A 248 -5.72 20.05 -0.24
CA VAL A 248 -4.72 20.40 -1.25
C VAL A 248 -3.90 19.16 -1.63
N PRO A 249 -3.80 18.79 -2.93
CA PRO A 249 -2.88 17.76 -3.38
C PRO A 249 -1.43 18.17 -3.11
N ALA A 250 -0.67 17.33 -2.43
CA ALA A 250 0.68 17.63 -1.95
C ALA A 250 1.79 16.82 -2.66
N GLY A 251 1.42 15.81 -3.46
CA GLY A 251 2.36 15.01 -4.24
C GLY A 251 1.99 13.52 -4.25
N LEU A 252 2.99 12.66 -4.35
CA LEU A 252 2.86 11.22 -4.16
C LEU A 252 4.06 10.63 -3.40
N VAL A 253 3.78 9.63 -2.58
CA VAL A 253 4.78 8.76 -1.94
C VAL A 253 4.73 7.40 -2.63
N SER A 254 5.88 6.81 -2.94
CA SER A 254 5.94 5.53 -3.64
C SER A 254 7.11 4.67 -3.19
N TYR A 255 6.84 3.38 -3.00
CA TYR A 255 7.78 2.42 -2.44
C TYR A 255 7.46 0.99 -2.92
N CYS A 256 8.41 0.08 -2.71
CA CYS A 256 8.28 -1.33 -3.08
C CYS A 256 8.83 -2.20 -1.96
N MET A 257 7.94 -2.99 -1.33
CA MET A 257 8.29 -3.83 -0.18
C MET A 257 7.96 -5.30 -0.42
N ARG A 258 8.85 -6.17 0.06
CA ARG A 258 8.51 -7.53 0.47
C ARG A 258 7.64 -7.46 1.72
N GLN A 259 6.50 -8.13 1.66
CA GLN A 259 5.53 -8.24 2.74
C GLN A 259 5.83 -9.44 3.65
N ASP A 260 7.12 -9.66 3.98
CA ASP A 260 7.58 -10.76 4.86
C ASP A 260 6.97 -10.69 6.26
N HIS A 261 6.66 -9.48 6.72
CA HIS A 261 6.06 -9.19 8.02
C HIS A 261 4.54 -9.46 8.08
N LEU A 262 3.88 -9.77 6.95
CA LEU A 262 2.47 -10.15 6.88
C LEU A 262 2.36 -11.66 6.59
N PRO A 263 2.04 -12.51 7.58
CA PRO A 263 1.98 -13.96 7.38
C PRO A 263 1.02 -14.41 6.27
N SER A 264 -0.01 -13.61 5.98
CA SER A 264 -0.98 -13.85 4.90
C SER A 264 -0.43 -13.61 3.50
N LEU A 265 0.64 -12.81 3.36
CA LEU A 265 1.25 -12.41 2.09
C LEU A 265 2.69 -12.92 1.95
N GLY A 266 3.34 -13.35 3.03
CA GLY A 266 4.44 -14.33 3.01
C GLY A 266 5.61 -14.00 2.09
N GLY A 267 6.02 -12.73 2.03
CA GLY A 267 7.11 -12.27 1.17
C GLY A 267 6.74 -11.95 -0.28
N CYS A 268 5.44 -11.86 -0.60
CA CYS A 268 4.96 -11.20 -1.82
C CYS A 268 5.45 -9.74 -1.88
N ILE A 269 5.57 -9.20 -3.09
CA ILE A 269 6.07 -7.83 -3.31
C ILE A 269 4.90 -6.89 -3.56
N GLY A 270 4.68 -5.98 -2.62
CA GLY A 270 3.75 -4.87 -2.74
C GLY A 270 4.47 -3.63 -3.24
N ALA A 271 4.21 -3.26 -4.49
CA ALA A 271 4.50 -1.93 -5.00
C ALA A 271 3.30 -1.02 -4.69
N GLU A 272 3.53 0.14 -4.10
CA GLU A 272 2.43 1.02 -3.68
C GLU A 272 2.70 2.48 -4.07
N THR A 273 1.64 3.22 -4.38
CA THR A 273 1.68 4.65 -4.68
C THR A 273 0.56 5.35 -3.93
N GLN A 274 0.94 6.17 -2.95
CA GLN A 274 0.02 6.91 -2.11
C GLN A 274 -0.04 8.35 -2.61
N PHE A 275 -1.22 8.79 -3.06
CA PHE A 275 -1.48 10.21 -3.30
C PHE A 275 -1.58 10.91 -1.96
N VAL A 276 -0.73 11.90 -1.73
CA VAL A 276 -0.68 12.63 -0.46
C VAL A 276 -1.39 13.96 -0.59
N PHE A 277 -2.17 14.28 0.44
CA PHE A 277 -2.98 15.48 0.53
C PHE A 277 -2.74 16.13 1.89
N ASP A 278 -2.78 17.46 1.91
CA ASP A 278 -2.71 18.23 3.15
C ASP A 278 -4.03 18.99 3.36
N LEU A 279 -4.48 19.08 4.62
CA LEU A 279 -5.62 19.91 5.00
C LEU A 279 -5.27 20.74 6.22
N ARG A 280 -5.20 22.07 6.03
CA ARG A 280 -5.12 22.99 7.15
C ARG A 280 -6.49 23.13 7.80
N LEU A 281 -6.58 22.69 9.04
CA LEU A 281 -7.75 22.78 9.91
C LEU A 281 -7.66 24.03 10.81
N ASP A 282 -8.83 24.46 11.27
CA ASP A 282 -8.94 25.58 12.19
C ASP A 282 -8.55 25.13 13.61
N GLU A 283 -8.21 26.07 14.49
CA GLU A 283 -7.64 25.74 15.82
C GLU A 283 -8.68 25.14 16.78
N ASP A 284 -9.94 25.51 16.57
CA ASP A 284 -11.14 25.05 17.27
C ASP A 284 -11.78 23.81 16.63
N PHE A 285 -11.28 23.34 15.49
CA PHE A 285 -11.70 22.07 14.90
C PHE A 285 -11.06 20.88 15.62
N ALA A 286 -11.88 19.90 16.01
CA ALA A 286 -11.46 18.59 16.46
C ALA A 286 -12.17 17.49 15.65
N PRO A 287 -11.44 16.53 15.05
CA PRO A 287 -12.06 15.42 14.33
C PRO A 287 -12.78 14.46 15.27
N ALA A 288 -13.77 13.76 14.73
CA ALA A 288 -14.53 12.74 15.45
C ALA A 288 -14.54 11.42 14.67
N ILE A 289 -14.59 10.31 15.39
CA ILE A 289 -14.72 8.95 14.82
C ILE A 289 -16.13 8.79 14.28
N ASN A 290 -16.28 8.21 13.07
CA ASN A 290 -17.58 7.98 12.44
C ASN A 290 -17.80 6.49 12.08
N ASP A 291 -16.95 5.88 11.25
CA ASP A 291 -17.13 4.51 10.74
C ASP A 291 -16.61 3.35 11.63
N GLY A 292 -15.83 3.66 12.68
CA GLY A 292 -15.21 2.68 13.57
C GLY A 292 -13.86 2.11 13.11
N GLU A 293 -13.31 2.61 12.00
CA GLU A 293 -11.97 2.27 11.51
C GLU A 293 -10.85 2.97 12.31
N VAL A 294 -11.18 4.07 12.99
CA VAL A 294 -10.34 4.86 13.91
C VAL A 294 -10.75 4.64 15.37
N HIS A 295 -9.77 4.56 16.28
CA HIS A 295 -9.96 4.47 17.74
C HIS A 295 -10.00 5.83 18.44
N GLY A 296 -9.39 6.85 17.83
CA GLY A 296 -9.35 8.22 18.35
C GLY A 296 -8.27 9.05 17.68
N PHE A 297 -8.28 10.35 17.98
CA PHE A 297 -7.37 11.33 17.39
C PHE A 297 -6.58 12.07 18.47
N THR A 298 -5.30 12.37 18.18
CA THR A 298 -4.43 13.18 19.03
C THR A 298 -3.82 14.31 18.22
N LEU A 299 -3.97 15.55 18.69
CA LEU A 299 -3.26 16.71 18.14
C LEU A 299 -1.85 16.78 18.75
N MET A 300 -0.83 16.43 17.96
CA MET A 300 0.55 16.29 18.42
C MET A 300 1.42 17.43 17.88
N ARG A 301 2.42 17.88 18.65
CA ARG A 301 3.52 18.70 18.09
C ARG A 301 4.43 17.83 17.21
N VAL A 302 5.15 18.45 16.29
CA VAL A 302 6.05 17.70 15.38
C VAL A 302 7.15 16.93 16.13
N ASP A 303 7.69 17.45 17.24
CA ASP A 303 8.68 16.73 18.05
C ASP A 303 8.10 15.43 18.64
N GLU A 304 6.83 15.45 19.05
CA GLU A 304 6.11 14.26 19.55
C GLU A 304 5.84 13.25 18.44
N VAL A 305 5.50 13.72 17.23
CA VAL A 305 5.31 12.87 16.05
C VAL A 305 6.61 12.17 15.67
N VAL A 306 7.74 12.89 15.64
CA VAL A 306 9.06 12.30 15.37
C VAL A 306 9.46 11.29 16.45
N VAL A 307 9.21 11.58 17.73
CA VAL A 307 9.43 10.62 18.83
C VAL A 307 8.62 9.34 18.64
N ALA A 308 7.33 9.43 18.32
CA ALA A 308 6.45 8.28 18.11
C ALA A 308 6.84 7.47 16.86
N MET A 309 7.24 8.13 15.77
CA MET A 309 7.81 7.46 14.58
C MET A 309 9.08 6.68 14.94
N ARG A 310 10.03 7.29 15.65
CA ARG A 310 11.29 6.65 16.06
C ARG A 310 11.10 5.52 17.08
N ARG A 311 9.99 5.49 17.82
CA ARG A 311 9.58 4.36 18.68
C ARG A 311 8.90 3.23 17.90
N GLY A 312 8.51 3.46 16.64
CA GLY A 312 7.80 2.48 15.83
C GLY A 312 6.30 2.39 16.15
N GLU A 313 5.71 3.47 16.65
CA GLU A 313 4.28 3.52 17.01
C GLU A 313 3.37 3.73 15.79
N PHE A 314 3.92 4.14 14.64
CA PHE A 314 3.18 4.33 13.39
C PHE A 314 3.06 3.05 12.56
N LYS A 315 1.95 2.92 11.83
CA LYS A 315 1.83 2.00 10.70
C LYS A 315 2.90 2.36 9.64
N PRO A 316 3.65 1.38 9.08
CA PRO A 316 4.87 1.67 8.34
C PRO A 316 4.72 2.69 7.20
N ASN A 317 3.72 2.54 6.33
CA ASN A 317 3.54 3.46 5.20
C ASN A 317 3.08 4.86 5.62
N CYS A 318 2.35 4.98 6.73
CA CYS A 318 1.90 6.26 7.27
C CYS A 318 3.06 7.07 7.84
N ALA A 319 4.09 6.39 8.37
CA ALA A 319 5.34 7.03 8.74
C ALA A 319 6.07 7.61 7.52
N VAL A 320 6.04 6.93 6.36
CA VAL A 320 6.63 7.47 5.11
C VAL A 320 5.87 8.72 4.64
N VAL A 321 4.54 8.70 4.66
CA VAL A 321 3.72 9.89 4.36
C VAL A 321 3.98 11.04 5.33
N MET A 322 4.16 10.74 6.62
CA MET A 322 4.52 11.75 7.61
C MET A 322 5.92 12.32 7.36
N ILE A 323 6.89 11.49 6.97
CA ILE A 323 8.24 11.93 6.61
C ILE A 323 8.23 12.85 5.38
N ASP A 324 7.46 12.51 4.33
CA ASP A 324 7.23 13.39 3.17
C ASP A 324 6.68 14.76 3.60
N PHE A 325 5.64 14.78 4.44
CA PHE A 325 5.08 16.02 4.97
C PHE A 325 6.13 16.84 5.75
N LEU A 326 6.94 16.21 6.60
CA LEU A 326 7.98 16.89 7.37
C LEU A 326 9.17 17.38 6.50
N LEU A 327 9.47 16.72 5.38
CA LEU A 327 10.40 17.21 4.36
C LEU A 327 9.83 18.47 3.69
N ARG A 328 8.60 18.39 3.15
CA ARG A 328 7.92 19.50 2.46
C ARG A 328 7.71 20.71 3.36
N HIS A 329 7.50 20.51 4.65
CA HIS A 329 7.35 21.57 5.65
C HIS A 329 8.67 21.98 6.33
N GLY A 330 9.83 21.46 5.92
CA GLY A 330 11.14 21.94 6.40
C GLY A 330 11.49 21.59 7.85
N TYR A 331 10.88 20.54 8.41
CA TYR A 331 11.25 19.98 9.71
C TYR A 331 12.36 18.92 9.61
N ILE A 332 12.44 18.25 8.47
CA ILE A 332 13.59 17.42 8.08
C ILE A 332 14.34 18.22 7.01
N THR A 333 15.61 18.54 7.25
CA THR A 333 16.42 19.39 6.37
C THR A 333 17.79 18.76 6.12
N PRO A 334 18.48 19.09 5.00
CA PRO A 334 19.82 18.56 4.73
C PRO A 334 20.87 18.98 5.78
N ASP A 335 20.61 20.04 6.56
CA ASP A 335 21.49 20.52 7.63
C ASP A 335 21.30 19.75 8.95
N THR A 336 20.17 19.04 9.13
CA THR A 336 19.80 18.40 10.42
C THR A 336 19.66 16.88 10.35
N GLU A 337 19.43 16.31 9.16
CA GLU A 337 19.23 14.87 8.96
C GLU A 337 20.36 14.28 8.09
N PRO A 338 21.31 13.50 8.64
CA PRO A 338 22.44 12.96 7.87
C PRO A 338 22.01 12.02 6.74
N ASP A 339 20.86 11.33 6.86
CA ASP A 339 20.35 10.43 5.83
C ASP A 339 19.38 11.12 4.84
N TYR A 340 19.31 12.47 4.83
CA TYR A 340 18.29 13.28 4.10
C TYR A 340 18.06 12.85 2.65
N VAL A 341 19.14 12.64 1.87
CA VAL A 341 19.04 12.29 0.45
C VAL A 341 18.48 10.89 0.24
N GLU A 342 18.84 9.93 1.11
CA GLU A 342 18.28 8.57 1.06
C GLU A 342 16.80 8.58 1.48
N ILE A 343 16.46 9.36 2.51
CA ILE A 343 15.08 9.51 2.97
C ILE A 343 14.18 10.10 1.87
N LEU A 344 14.63 11.18 1.22
CA LEU A 344 13.90 11.83 0.12
C LEU A 344 13.72 10.86 -1.06
N HIS A 345 14.80 10.32 -1.62
CA HIS A 345 14.69 9.42 -2.77
C HIS A 345 13.95 8.11 -2.45
N GLY A 346 14.12 7.58 -1.23
CA GLY A 346 13.48 6.35 -0.79
C GLY A 346 11.98 6.49 -0.55
N SER A 347 11.48 7.71 -0.29
CA SER A 347 10.05 8.04 -0.17
C SER A 347 9.33 8.18 -1.51
N HIS A 348 10.07 8.40 -2.60
CA HIS A 348 9.53 8.64 -3.95
C HIS A 348 10.15 7.69 -4.98
N ARG A 349 10.21 6.38 -4.69
CA ARG A 349 10.75 5.37 -5.62
C ARG A 349 10.00 5.43 -6.96
N PRO A 350 10.67 5.65 -8.11
CA PRO A 350 10.02 5.57 -9.41
C PRO A 350 9.59 4.13 -9.70
N LEU A 351 8.27 3.89 -9.77
CA LEU A 351 7.71 2.55 -10.03
C LEU A 351 7.32 2.34 -11.50
N GLU A 352 7.18 3.40 -12.30
CA GLU A 352 6.71 3.36 -13.71
C GLU A 352 7.49 2.36 -14.59
N TRP A 353 8.79 2.18 -14.32
CA TRP A 353 9.68 1.28 -15.05
C TRP A 353 9.58 -0.20 -14.63
N GLU A 354 8.99 -0.45 -13.46
CA GLU A 354 8.81 -1.79 -12.88
C GLU A 354 7.37 -2.29 -13.09
N PHE A 355 6.40 -1.42 -12.80
CA PHE A 355 4.96 -1.67 -12.89
C PHE A 355 4.23 -0.39 -13.38
N PRO A 356 3.47 -0.45 -14.47
CA PRO A 356 2.87 0.72 -15.12
C PRO A 356 1.94 1.49 -14.17
N GLY A 357 1.99 2.81 -14.27
CA GLY A 357 1.09 3.73 -13.59
C GLY A 357 -0.08 4.20 -14.46
N PRO A 358 -1.11 4.81 -13.87
CA PRO A 358 -2.14 5.56 -14.60
C PRO A 358 -1.49 6.74 -15.35
N SER A 359 -1.75 6.86 -16.65
CA SER A 359 -1.25 7.99 -17.46
C SER A 359 -2.08 9.27 -17.28
N SER A 360 -3.32 9.16 -16.81
CA SER A 360 -4.17 10.28 -16.41
C SER A 360 -5.37 9.79 -15.58
N PHE A 361 -5.77 10.58 -14.58
CA PHE A 361 -7.06 10.43 -13.89
C PHE A 361 -8.15 11.38 -14.45
N ALA A 362 -7.82 12.25 -15.40
CA ALA A 362 -8.72 13.34 -15.82
C ALA A 362 -9.98 12.88 -16.57
N HIS A 363 -9.98 11.68 -17.15
CA HIS A 363 -11.12 11.18 -17.94
C HIS A 363 -12.40 10.98 -17.12
N THR A 364 -12.29 10.75 -15.81
CA THR A 364 -13.43 10.58 -14.91
C THR A 364 -14.18 11.90 -14.63
N LEU A 365 -13.55 13.06 -14.86
CA LEU A 365 -14.17 14.37 -14.63
C LEU A 365 -15.20 14.73 -15.71
N GLN A 366 -15.11 14.14 -16.91
CA GLN A 366 -15.98 14.50 -18.03
C GLN A 366 -17.36 13.81 -18.00
N THR A 367 -17.54 12.73 -17.24
CA THR A 367 -18.80 11.98 -17.19
C THR A 367 -19.78 12.44 -16.11
N LYS A 368 -19.34 13.28 -15.16
CA LYS A 368 -20.21 13.86 -14.11
C LYS A 368 -20.70 15.28 -14.41
N GLY A 369 -20.30 15.87 -15.54
CA GLY A 369 -20.72 17.21 -15.98
C GLY A 369 -21.92 17.24 -16.93
N SER A 370 -22.61 16.11 -17.13
CA SER A 370 -23.66 15.95 -18.16
C SER A 370 -24.77 14.98 -17.77
N GLN A 371 -25.36 15.17 -16.58
CA GLN A 371 -26.71 14.74 -16.22
C GLN A 371 -27.44 15.86 -15.48
#